data_AF-A0A1H3EU56-F1
#
_entry.id   AF-A0A1H3EU56-F1
#
_cell.length_a   1.000
_cell.length_b   1.000
_cell.length_c   1.000
_cell.angle_alpha   90.00
_cell.angle_beta   90.00
_cell.angle_gamma   90.00
#
_symmetry.space_group_name_H-M   'P 1'
#
loop_
_entity.id
_entity.type
_entity.pdbx_description
1 polymer ?
#
loop_
_entity_poly.entity_id
_entity_poly.type
_entity_poly.pdbx_seq_one_letter_code
_entity_poly.pdbx_strand_id
1 'polypeptide(L)' 'MALEYVTVTFPTRRLVYIDGERSGYTNEILRVDTGTHLFTLGRYANYAPASQTITVTETTVLEPLEIVFTKKVVT' A
#
# COMPACT_ATOMS: atom_id res chain seq x y z
N MET A 1 2.78 -15.00 13.75
CA MET A 1 2.94 -14.14 12.55
C MET A 1 3.99 -13.09 12.89
N ALA A 2 4.91 -12.81 11.98
CA ALA A 2 5.93 -11.76 12.17
C ALA A 2 5.38 -10.42 11.65
N LEU A 3 5.83 -9.33 12.26
CA LEU A 3 5.43 -7.97 11.89
C LEU A 3 6.34 -7.44 10.79
N GLU A 4 5.74 -6.89 9.74
CA GLU A 4 6.39 -6.34 8.55
C GLU A 4 5.98 -4.87 8.33
N TYR A 5 6.66 -4.21 7.40
CA TYR A 5 6.56 -2.78 7.11
C TYR A 5 6.51 -2.51 5.61
N VAL A 6 5.58 -1.66 5.20
CA VAL A 6 5.42 -1.23 3.81
C VAL A 6 5.31 0.29 3.73
N THR A 7 5.68 0.85 2.58
CA THR A 7 5.35 2.23 2.21
C THR A 7 4.58 2.21 0.90
N VAL A 8 3.30 2.58 0.95
CA VAL A 8 2.48 2.71 -0.27
C VAL A 8 2.64 4.12 -0.83
N THR A 9 3.27 4.26 -1.99
CA THR A 9 3.57 5.56 -2.57
C THR A 9 2.50 6.04 -3.55
N PHE A 10 2.13 7.30 -3.42
CA PHE A 10 1.18 7.96 -4.32
C PHE A 10 1.38 9.49 -4.29
N PRO A 11 1.22 10.23 -5.41
CA PRO A 11 1.56 11.66 -5.46
C PRO A 11 0.72 12.60 -4.57
N THR A 12 -0.35 12.11 -3.94
CA THR A 12 -1.22 12.88 -3.05
C THR A 12 -1.61 12.03 -1.84
N ARG A 13 -1.99 12.64 -0.73
CA ARG A 13 -2.42 11.90 0.47
C ARG A 13 -3.69 11.10 0.17
N ARG A 14 -3.65 9.79 0.38
CA ARG A 14 -4.78 8.86 0.24
C ARG A 14 -4.84 7.91 1.42
N LEU A 15 -6.04 7.42 1.74
CA LEU A 15 -6.18 6.28 2.62
C LEU A 15 -5.66 5.03 1.91
N VAL A 16 -4.89 4.23 2.64
CA VAL A 16 -4.43 2.91 2.21
C VAL A 16 -5.29 1.86 2.88
N TYR A 17 -5.72 0.88 2.09
CA TYR A 17 -6.43 -0.29 2.56
C TYR A 17 -5.59 -1.53 2.29
N ILE A 18 -5.40 -2.35 3.31
CA ILE A 18 -4.74 -3.65 3.26
C ILE A 18 -5.81 -4.69 3.60
N ASP A 19 -6.07 -5.63 2.70
CA ASP A 19 -7.14 -6.65 2.83
C ASP A 19 -8.53 -6.08 3.13
N GLY A 20 -8.79 -4.87 2.63
CA GLY A 20 -10.05 -4.15 2.85
C GLY A 20 -10.10 -3.32 4.14
N GLU A 21 -9.11 -3.42 5.03
CA GLU A 21 -9.02 -2.65 6.27
C GLU A 21 -8.20 -1.37 6.10
N ARG A 22 -8.70 -0.27 6.65
CA ARG A 22 -8.00 1.02 6.64
C ARG A 22 -6.74 0.93 7.50
N SER A 23 -5.57 0.98 6.86
CA SER A 23 -4.28 0.76 7.52
C SER A 23 -3.46 2.03 7.72
N GLY A 24 -3.78 3.13 7.01
CA GLY A 24 -3.09 4.40 7.18
C GLY A 24 -3.19 5.30 5.95
N TYR A 25 -2.16 6.11 5.71
CA TYR A 25 -2.08 6.97 4.54
C TYR A 25 -0.88 6.62 3.64
N THR A 26 -0.97 7.04 2.37
CA THR A 26 0.15 6.93 1.43
C THR A 26 1.34 7.75 1.89
N ASN A 27 2.54 7.26 1.56
CA ASN A 27 3.84 7.82 1.92
C ASN A 27 4.13 7.85 3.44
N GLU A 28 3.38 7.08 4.23
CA GLU A 28 3.68 6.75 5.64
C GLU A 28 4.15 5.29 5.72
N ILE A 29 4.95 4.96 6.74
CA ILE A 29 5.34 3.57 7.03
C ILE A 29 4.14 2.88 7.70
N LEU A 30 3.64 1.82 7.08
CA LEU A 30 2.50 1.04 7.56
C LEU A 30 2.99 -0.32 8.07
N ARG A 31 2.32 -0.81 9.12
CA ARG A 31 2.54 -2.15 9.67
C ARG A 31 1.59 -3.13 9.00
N VAL A 32 2.09 -4.32 8.71
CA VAL A 32 1.29 -5.44 8.17
C VAL A 32 1.86 -6.74 8.70
N ASP A 33 1.04 -7.78 8.82
CA ASP A 33 1.57 -9.10 9.12
C ASP A 33 2.40 -9.63 7.93
N THR A 34 3.31 -10.56 8.19
CA THR A 34 3.97 -11.32 7.12
C THR A 34 2.92 -12.13 6.34
N GLY A 35 2.98 -12.07 5.01
CA GLY A 35 2.03 -12.78 4.17
C GLY A 35 1.69 -12.07 2.85
N THR A 36 0.69 -12.60 2.15
CA THR A 36 0.19 -12.03 0.90
C THR A 36 -1.01 -11.15 1.19
N HIS A 37 -0.93 -9.89 0.78
CA HIS A 37 -1.93 -8.87 1.07
C HIS A 37 -2.39 -8.14 -0.17
N LEU A 38 -3.66 -7.71 -0.17
CA LEU A 38 -4.27 -6.88 -1.19
C LEU A 38 -4.23 -5.39 -0.81
N PHE A 39 -3.52 -4.59 -1.59
CA PHE A 39 -3.37 -3.15 -1.40
C PHE A 39 -4.28 -2.37 -2.35
N THR A 40 -5.00 -1.38 -1.82
CA THR A 40 -5.81 -0.43 -2.61
C THR A 40 -5.78 1.00 -2.02
N LEU A 41 -6.14 2.01 -2.82
CA LEU A 41 -6.30 3.41 -2.36
C LEU A 41 -7.77 3.82 -2.21
N GLY A 42 -8.66 2.83 -2.03
CA GLY A 42 -10.09 3.02 -1.82
C GLY A 42 -10.89 3.33 -3.10
N ARG A 43 -12.10 3.87 -2.92
CA ARG A 43 -13.15 3.93 -3.97
C ARG A 43 -12.85 4.80 -5.19
N TYR A 44 -12.00 5.81 -5.06
CA TYR A 44 -11.81 6.79 -6.13
C TYR A 44 -10.84 6.23 -7.15
N ALA A 45 -11.34 5.62 -8.23
CA ALA A 45 -10.55 4.90 -9.22
C ALA A 45 -9.68 5.78 -10.16
N ASN A 46 -9.14 6.91 -9.66
CA ASN A 46 -8.23 7.81 -10.37
C ASN A 46 -6.75 7.49 -10.13
N TYR A 47 -6.46 6.24 -9.78
CA TYR A 47 -5.12 5.72 -9.59
C TYR A 47 -4.95 4.37 -10.31
N ALA A 48 -3.72 4.04 -10.68
CA ALA A 48 -3.34 2.79 -11.33
C ALA A 48 -2.13 2.17 -10.61
N PRO A 49 -2.07 0.83 -10.49
CA PRO A 49 -3.16 -0.10 -10.78
C PRO A 49 -4.34 0.08 -9.80
N ALA A 50 -5.49 -0.56 -10.06
CA ALA A 50 -6.66 -0.45 -9.15
C ALA A 50 -6.45 -1.17 -7.81
N SER A 51 -5.60 -2.19 -7.82
CA SER A 51 -5.14 -2.93 -6.65
C SER A 51 -3.80 -3.60 -6.94
N GLN A 52 -3.10 -4.02 -5.90
CA GLN A 52 -1.88 -4.85 -6.00
C GLN A 52 -1.94 -5.95 -4.96
N THR A 53 -1.68 -7.19 -5.36
CA THR A 53 -1.52 -8.32 -4.43
C THR A 53 -0.04 -8.62 -4.30
N ILE A 54 0.51 -8.43 -3.11
CA ILE A 54 1.96 -8.49 -2.87
C ILE A 54 2.24 -9.38 -1.65
N THR A 55 3.27 -10.22 -1.75
CA THR A 55 3.82 -10.97 -0.60
C THR A 55 4.81 -10.08 0.14
N VAL A 56 4.51 -9.79 1.40
CA VAL A 56 5.33 -8.97 2.31
C VAL A 56 6.06 -9.89 3.27
N THR A 57 7.39 -9.84 3.22
CA THR A 57 8.29 -10.63 4.07
C THR A 57 9.66 -9.96 4.11
N GLU A 58 10.40 -10.18 5.20
CA GLU A 58 11.81 -9.74 5.33
C GLU A 58 12.01 -8.23 5.23
N THR A 59 11.05 -7.45 5.74
CA THR A 59 11.11 -5.99 5.79
C THR A 59 11.45 -5.49 7.20
N THR A 60 11.92 -4.26 7.28
CA THR A 60 12.12 -3.58 8.57
C THR A 60 11.54 -2.18 8.54
N VAL A 61 11.46 -1.52 9.69
CA VAL A 61 11.03 -0.10 9.74
C VAL A 61 11.98 0.83 8.96
N LEU A 62 13.26 0.47 8.83
CA LEU A 62 14.25 1.25 8.07
C LEU A 62 14.24 0.90 6.58
N GLU A 63 13.79 -0.31 6.25
CA GLU A 63 13.72 -0.85 4.89
C GLU A 63 12.32 -1.43 4.64
N PRO A 64 11.29 -0.57 4.54
CA PRO A 64 9.94 -1.02 4.23
C PRO A 64 9.84 -1.40 2.75
N LEU A 65 8.98 -2.36 2.42
CA LEU A 65 8.68 -2.69 1.03
C LEU A 65 7.89 -1.55 0.37
N GLU A 66 8.38 -1.04 -0.75
CA GLU A 66 7.70 0.02 -1.51
C GLU A 66 6.62 -0.56 -2.44
N ILE A 67 5.41 0.02 -2.40
CA ILE A 67 4.29 -0.35 -3.26
C ILE A 67 3.79 0.89 -3.98
N VAL A 68 4.02 0.97 -5.29
CA VAL A 68 3.82 2.20 -6.05
C VAL A 68 2.45 2.23 -6.73
N PHE A 69 1.70 3.31 -6.51
CA PHE A 69 0.53 3.67 -7.29
C PHE A 69 0.77 5.00 -8.03
N THR A 70 0.19 5.15 -9.21
CA THR A 70 0.30 6.36 -10.04
C THR A 70 -1.07 6.96 -10.32
N LYS A 71 -1.15 8.28 -10.55
CA LYS A 71 -2.41 8.91 -10.98
C LYS A 71 -2.79 8.38 -12.35
N LYS A 72 -4.05 8.03 -12.55
CA LYS A 72 -4.56 7.85 -13.92
C LYS A 72 -4.58 9.20 -14.61
N VAL A 73 -4.03 9.25 -15.81
CA VAL A 73 -4.26 10.37 -16.71
C VAL A 73 -5.68 10.20 -17.27
N VAL A 74 -6.52 11.20 -17.08
CA VAL A 74 -7.80 11.28 -17.78
C VAL A 74 -7.47 11.78 -19.17
N THR A 75 -7.52 10.89 -20.15
CA THR A 75 -7.41 11.24 -21.58
C THR A 75 -8.79 11.55 -22.14
#